data_AF-A0A927M0X7-F1
#
_entry.id   AF-A0A927M0X7-F1
#
_cell.length_a   1.000
_cell.length_b   1.000
_cell.length_c   1.000
_cell.angle_alpha   90.00
_cell.angle_beta   90.00
_cell.angle_gamma   90.00
#
_symmetry.space_group_name_H-M   'P 1'
#
loop_
_entity.id
_entity.type
_entity.pdbx_description
1 polymer ?
#
loop_
_entity_poly.entity_id
_entity_poly.type
_entity_poly.pdbx_seq_one_letter_code
_entity_poly.pdbx_strand_id
1 'polypeptide(L)' 'MSNEIKEVTEEDVKRIALEYISQNPSSAFKLTLVNVNKSSSRYPCWSVIFEMRNQDRNIVDGPLVLGIDEYGEVIFVG' A
#
# COMPACT_ATOMS: atom_id res chain seq x y z
N MET A 1 27.22 14.32 -11.56
CA MET A 1 26.65 13.78 -10.32
C MET A 1 25.49 12.89 -10.73
N SER A 2 25.65 11.58 -10.64
CA SER A 2 24.54 10.63 -10.84
C SER A 2 23.61 10.78 -9.64
N ASN A 3 22.36 11.19 -9.86
CA ASN A 3 21.31 10.98 -8.88
C ASN A 3 21.13 9.46 -8.79
N GLU A 4 21.73 8.81 -7.79
CA GLU A 4 21.39 7.44 -7.46
C GLU A 4 19.94 7.46 -6.96
N ILE A 5 19.01 7.01 -7.79
CA ILE A 5 17.63 6.80 -7.39
C ILE A 5 17.67 5.63 -6.41
N LYS A 6 17.40 5.91 -5.13
CA LYS A 6 17.45 4.92 -4.06
C LYS A 6 16.14 4.15 -4.02
N GLU A 7 16.21 2.82 -4.01
CA GLU A 7 15.04 1.97 -3.80
C GLU A 7 14.35 2.30 -2.47
N VAL A 8 13.03 2.26 -2.45
CA VAL A 8 12.22 2.48 -1.25
C VAL A 8 12.32 1.31 -0.27
N THR A 9 12.34 1.64 1.02
CA THR A 9 12.29 0.64 2.10
C THR A 9 10.87 0.21 2.40
N GLU A 10 10.70 -0.84 3.21
CA GLU A 10 9.37 -1.24 3.70
C GLU A 10 8.67 -0.11 4.47
N GLU A 11 9.43 0.70 5.23
CA GLU A 11 8.89 1.85 5.97
C GLU A 11 8.41 2.96 5.03
N ASP A 12 9.16 3.24 3.97
CA ASP A 12 8.75 4.19 2.92
C ASP A 12 7.46 3.73 2.24
N VAL A 13 7.37 2.45 1.90
CA VAL A 13 6.20 1.83 1.26
C VAL A 13 4.97 1.90 2.16
N LYS A 14 5.12 1.61 3.46
CA LYS A 14 4.04 1.77 4.45
C LYS A 14 3.55 3.21 4.50
N ARG A 15 4.48 4.17 4.54
CA ARG A 15 4.14 5.60 4.57
C ARG A 15 3.39 6.01 3.29
N ILE A 16 3.91 5.67 2.12
CA ILE A 16 3.28 5.97 0.82
C ILE A 16 1.87 5.38 0.74
N ALA A 17 1.72 4.11 1.11
CA ALA A 17 0.43 3.43 1.08
C ALA A 17 -0.60 4.07 2.03
N LEU A 18 -0.19 4.43 3.25
CA LEU A 18 -1.04 5.13 4.21
C LEU A 18 -1.43 6.53 3.75
N GLU A 19 -0.48 7.28 3.19
CA GLU A 19 -0.72 8.60 2.57
C GLU A 19 -1.74 8.46 1.43
N TYR A 20 -1.57 7.49 0.53
CA TYR A 20 -2.48 7.23 -0.59
C TYR A 20 -3.93 7.01 -0.13
N ILE A 21 -4.16 6.08 0.81
CA ILE A 21 -5.53 5.77 1.26
C ILE A 21 -6.16 6.91 2.07
N SER A 22 -5.35 7.74 2.74
CA SER A 22 -5.83 8.88 3.52
C SER A 22 -6.41 10.01 2.67
N GLN A 23 -6.12 10.02 1.36
CA GLN A 23 -6.65 11.03 0.43
C GLN A 23 -8.17 10.86 0.19
N ASN A 24 -8.71 9.66 0.43
CA ASN A 24 -10.13 9.34 0.22
C ASN A 24 -10.74 8.73 1.50
N PRO A 25 -10.90 9.53 2.57
CA PRO A 25 -11.44 9.02 3.82
C PRO A 25 -12.91 8.62 3.67
N SER A 26 -13.29 7.50 4.28
CA SER A 26 -14.68 7.02 4.36
C SER A 26 -15.19 7.14 5.79
N SER A 27 -16.44 7.56 5.96
CA SER A 27 -17.13 7.54 7.24
C SER A 27 -17.76 6.19 7.56
N ALA A 28 -17.96 5.34 6.54
CA ALA A 28 -18.61 4.03 6.67
C ALA A 28 -17.64 2.90 7.04
N PHE A 29 -16.38 3.02 6.62
CA PHE A 29 -15.36 1.99 6.83
C PHE A 29 -13.97 2.59 7.05
N LYS A 30 -13.09 1.79 7.62
CA LYS A 30 -11.67 2.06 7.83
C LYS A 30 -10.84 1.01 7.10
N LEU A 31 -9.80 1.46 6.41
CA LEU A 31 -8.78 0.60 5.85
C LEU A 31 -7.70 0.34 6.92
N THR A 32 -7.42 -0.93 7.18
CA THR A 32 -6.42 -1.37 8.17
C THR A 32 -5.31 -2.10 7.45
N LEU A 33 -4.06 -1.66 7.60
CA LEU A 33 -2.90 -2.32 7.01
C LEU A 33 -2.74 -3.72 7.60
N VAL A 34 -2.65 -4.74 6.75
CA VAL A 34 -2.53 -6.14 7.17
C VAL A 34 -1.22 -6.77 6.72
N ASN A 35 -0.75 -6.44 5.51
CA ASN A 35 0.45 -7.04 4.97
C ASN A 35 1.23 -6.08 4.07
N VAL A 36 2.55 -6.23 4.07
CA VAL A 36 3.48 -5.60 3.15
C VAL A 36 4.47 -6.68 2.71
N ASN A 37 4.61 -6.87 1.40
CA ASN A 37 5.49 -7.90 0.86
C ASN A 37 6.26 -7.35 -0.35
N LYS A 38 7.57 -7.62 -0.42
CA LYS A 38 8.40 -7.31 -1.59
C LYS A 38 8.54 -8.55 -2.47
N SER A 39 8.10 -8.44 -3.71
CA SER A 39 8.44 -9.39 -4.76
C SER A 39 9.84 -9.11 -5.27
N SER A 40 10.74 -10.09 -5.17
CA SER A 40 12.08 -10.07 -5.76
C SER A 40 12.12 -10.66 -7.17
N SER A 41 10.99 -10.60 -7.89
CA SER A 41 10.87 -11.09 -9.27
C SER A 41 11.66 -10.20 -10.26
N ARG A 42 11.65 -10.55 -11.56
CA ARG A 42 12.29 -9.77 -12.63
C ARG A 42 11.88 -8.28 -12.65
N TYR A 43 10.69 -7.98 -12.11
CA TYR A 43 10.21 -6.61 -11.90
C TYR A 43 9.91 -6.47 -10.40
N PRO A 44 10.85 -5.91 -9.60
CA PRO A 44 10.66 -5.76 -8.17
C PRO A 44 9.48 -4.82 -7.89
N CYS A 45 8.58 -5.27 -7.03
CA CYS A 45 7.47 -4.45 -6.57
C CYS A 45 7.07 -4.84 -5.16
N TRP A 46 6.38 -3.92 -4.51
CA TRP A 46 5.77 -4.10 -3.22
C TRP A 46 4.27 -4.29 -3.39
N SER A 47 3.72 -5.28 -2.71
CA SER A 47 2.28 -5.43 -2.52
C SER A 47 1.93 -5.00 -1.10
N VAL A 48 1.00 -4.05 -0.97
CA VAL A 48 0.46 -3.61 0.32
C VAL A 48 -1.02 -3.96 0.36
N ILE A 49 -1.44 -4.66 1.43
CA ILE A 49 -2.81 -5.16 1.58
C ILE A 49 -3.47 -4.46 2.77
N PHE A 50 -4.65 -3.89 2.52
CA PHE A 50 -5.52 -3.33 3.53
C PHE A 50 -6.83 -4.11 3.61
N GLU A 51 -7.28 -4.37 4.83
CA GLU A 51 -8.65 -4.85 5.07
C GLU A 51 -9.60 -3.68 5.26
N MET A 52 -10.77 -3.78 4.66
CA MET A 52 -11.86 -2.84 4.86
C MET A 52 -12.72 -3.30 6.03
N ARG A 53 -12.73 -2.51 7.11
CA ARG A 53 -13.47 -2.82 8.34
C ARG A 53 -14.49 -1.74 8.68
N ASN A 54 -15.69 -2.13 9.11
CA ASN A 54 -16.67 -1.18 9.65
C ASN A 54 -16.31 -0.74 11.08
N GLN A 55 -17.16 0.08 11.70
CA GLN A 55 -16.98 0.57 13.08
C GLN A 55 -16.94 -0.55 14.13
N ASP A 56 -17.65 -1.66 13.86
CA ASP A 56 -17.65 -2.85 14.72
C ASP A 56 -16.42 -3.77 14.47
N ARG A 57 -15.49 -3.33 13.62
CA ARG A 57 -14.27 -4.05 13.21
C ARG A 57 -14.53 -5.31 12.37
N ASN A 58 -15.75 -5.48 11.86
CA ASN A 58 -16.08 -6.56 10.93
C ASN A 58 -15.52 -6.25 9.54
N ILE A 59 -14.99 -7.26 8.85
CA ILE A 59 -14.59 -7.16 7.45
C ILE A 59 -15.88 -7.00 6.62
N VAL A 60 -15.94 -5.97 5.76
CA VAL A 60 -17.15 -5.64 5.01
C VAL A 60 -17.05 -5.84 3.51
N ASP A 61 -15.84 -5.96 2.96
CA ASP A 61 -15.60 -6.18 1.53
C ASP A 61 -14.22 -6.84 1.33
N GLY A 62 -13.87 -7.10 0.07
CA GLY A 62 -12.55 -7.56 -0.34
C GLY A 62 -11.43 -6.60 0.11
N PRO A 63 -10.20 -7.11 0.23
CA PRO A 63 -9.06 -6.29 0.60
C PRO A 63 -8.75 -5.28 -0.51
N LEU A 64 -8.30 -4.09 -0.11
CA LEU A 64 -7.65 -3.16 -1.04
C LEU A 64 -6.18 -3.56 -1.16
N VAL A 65 -5.70 -3.71 -2.40
CA VAL A 65 -4.33 -4.05 -2.73
C VAL A 65 -3.70 -2.89 -3.49
N LEU A 66 -2.57 -2.39 -2.99
CA LEU A 66 -1.73 -1.43 -3.70
C LEU A 66 -0.47 -2.15 -4.20
N GLY A 67 -0.16 -1.96 -5.47
CA GLY A 67 1.15 -2.28 -6.05
C GLY A 67 2.01 -1.02 -6.09
N ILE A 68 3.20 -1.07 -5.50
CA ILE A 68 4.14 0.04 -5.43
C ILE A 68 5.46 -0.44 -6.04
N ASP A 69 6.04 0.31 -6.97
CA ASP A 69 7.31 -0.07 -7.58
C ASP A 69 8.51 0.12 -6.62
N GLU A 70 9.71 -0.21 -7.09
CA GLU A 70 10.94 -0.07 -6.30
C GLU A 70 11.33 1.39 -5.99
N TYR A 71 10.66 2.38 -6.61
CA TYR A 71 10.92 3.82 -6.44
C TYR A 71 9.80 4.55 -5.68
N GLY A 72 8.74 3.84 -5.29
CA GLY A 72 7.65 4.38 -4.49
C GLY A 72 6.45 4.88 -5.31
N GLU A 73 6.40 4.61 -6.61
CA GLU A 73 5.24 4.93 -7.43
C GLU A 73 4.13 3.90 -7.25
N VAL A 74 2.90 4.35 -7.00
CA VAL A 74 1.72 3.48 -6.97
C VAL A 74 1.37 3.12 -8.42
N ILE A 75 1.61 1.86 -8.79
CA ILE A 75 1.44 1.33 -10.15
C ILE A 75 0.19 0.46 -10.31
N PHE A 76 -0.44 0.07 -9.21
CA PHE A 76 -1.65 -0.75 -9.20
C PHE A 76 -2.54 -0.45 -7.99
N VAL A 77 -3.85 -0.48 -8.21
CA VAL A 77 -4.89 -0.39 -7.18
C VAL A 77 -5.99 -1.37 -7.56
N GLY A 78 -6.37 -2.26 -6.65
CA GLY A 78 -7.44 -3.24 -6.87
C GLY A 78 -7.91 -3.92 -5.61
#